data_AF-A0A521G2Z0-F1
#
_entry.id   AF-A0A521G2Z0-F1
#
_cell.length_a   1.000
_cell.length_b   1.000
_cell.length_c   1.000
_cell.angle_alpha   90.00
_cell.angle_beta   90.00
_cell.angle_gamma   90.00
#
_symmetry.space_group_name_H-M   'P 1'
#
loop_
_entity.id
_entity.type
_entity.pdbx_description
1 polymer ?
#
loop_
_entity_poly.entity_id
_entity_poly.type
_entity_poly.pdbx_seq_one_letter_code
_entity_poly.pdbx_strand_id
1 'polypeptide(L)'
;MQGKTHLVPLTALQPIKGWEEYFRHGEGYLNAAVGAHRKEVRAFTPEILYNIIAMAIEKFVMAALMRHGALPYNHTMGDLVEAMENTFPGKMGEIGEGLLALDKYQEICDIDAFNIRPPKMEEIPAMLELAGRLRGLVVNELL
;
A
#
# COMPACT_ATOMS: atom_id res chain seq x y z
N MET A 1 12.13 -6.38 -48.29
CA MET A 1 12.55 -6.58 -46.89
C MET A 1 11.33 -6.38 -46.00
N GLN A 2 10.71 -7.46 -45.52
CA GLN A 2 9.54 -7.40 -44.64
C GLN A 2 10.03 -7.42 -43.19
N GLY A 3 9.85 -6.30 -42.48
CA GLY A 3 10.09 -6.22 -41.05
C GLY A 3 9.04 -7.05 -40.31
N LYS A 4 9.48 -8.11 -39.65
CA LYS A 4 8.62 -8.89 -38.76
C LYS A 4 8.35 -8.03 -37.51
N THR A 5 7.13 -7.51 -37.38
CA THR A 5 6.64 -6.98 -36.12
C THR A 5 6.62 -8.13 -35.11
N HIS A 6 7.62 -8.19 -34.25
CA HIS A 6 7.66 -9.13 -33.15
C HIS A 6 6.66 -8.64 -32.10
N LEU A 7 5.43 -9.15 -32.15
CA LEU A 7 4.50 -9.00 -31.04
C LEU A 7 5.05 -9.84 -29.89
N VAL A 8 5.49 -9.18 -28.83
CA VAL A 8 5.86 -9.83 -27.58
C VAL A 8 4.57 -10.35 -26.96
N PRO A 9 4.46 -11.65 -26.64
CA PRO A 9 3.31 -12.18 -25.91
C PRO A 9 3.18 -11.45 -24.56
N LEU A 10 1.96 -11.07 -24.19
CA LEU A 10 1.62 -10.41 -22.91
C LEU A 10 1.97 -11.24 -21.65
N THR A 11 2.49 -12.46 -21.82
CA THR A 11 2.81 -13.40 -20.75
C THR A 11 4.30 -13.38 -20.42
N ALA A 12 4.65 -12.43 -19.55
CA ALA A 12 5.51 -12.57 -18.37
C ALA A 12 6.12 -11.20 -18.07
N LEU A 13 5.32 -10.28 -17.51
CA LEU A 13 5.88 -9.13 -16.82
C LEU A 13 6.87 -9.67 -15.78
N GLN A 14 8.16 -9.45 -16.03
CA GLN A 14 9.22 -9.95 -15.17
C GLN A 14 9.13 -9.23 -13.83
N PRO A 15 9.35 -9.91 -12.70
CA PRO A 15 9.43 -9.26 -11.40
C PRO A 15 10.46 -8.12 -11.44
N ILE A 16 10.08 -6.95 -10.95
CA ILE A 16 11.00 -5.84 -10.73
C ILE A 16 11.85 -6.20 -9.52
N LYS A 17 13.18 -6.13 -9.69
CA LYS A 17 14.14 -6.45 -8.62
C LYS A 17 13.89 -5.60 -7.38
N GLY A 18 14.05 -6.20 -6.21
CA GLY A 18 13.92 -5.51 -4.92
C GLY A 18 12.52 -5.55 -4.32
N TRP A 19 11.54 -6.21 -4.97
CA TRP A 19 10.19 -6.37 -4.42
C TRP A 19 10.21 -7.05 -3.03
N GLU A 20 11.15 -7.97 -2.78
CA GLU A 20 11.32 -8.62 -1.48
C GLU A 20 11.72 -7.63 -0.38
N GLU A 21 12.51 -6.62 -0.73
CA GLU A 21 12.95 -5.59 0.21
C GLU A 21 11.80 -4.65 0.57
N TYR A 22 10.99 -4.26 -0.42
CA TYR A 22 9.73 -3.56 -0.17
C TYR A 22 8.85 -4.36 0.79
N PHE A 23 8.65 -5.66 0.55
CA PHE A 23 7.86 -6.48 1.45
C PHE A 23 8.42 -6.49 2.88
N ARG A 24 9.74 -6.69 3.05
CA ARG A 24 10.39 -6.65 4.37
C ARG A 24 10.28 -5.29 5.06
N HIS A 25 10.34 -4.19 4.32
CA HIS A 25 10.11 -2.87 4.89
C HIS A 25 8.67 -2.70 5.35
N GLY A 26 7.69 -3.19 4.58
CA GLY A 26 6.28 -3.23 5.00
C GLY A 26 6.09 -3.99 6.31
N GLU A 27 6.72 -5.16 6.45
CA GLU A 27 6.74 -5.92 7.70
C GLU A 27 7.34 -5.11 8.86
N GLY A 28 8.47 -4.45 8.62
CA GLY A 28 9.14 -3.63 9.62
C GLY A 28 8.24 -2.49 10.14
N TYR A 29 7.60 -1.75 9.24
CA TYR A 29 6.69 -0.67 9.59
C TYR A 29 5.45 -1.18 10.32
N LEU A 30 4.79 -2.23 9.84
CA LEU A 30 3.61 -2.78 10.50
C LEU A 30 3.94 -3.28 11.91
N ASN A 31 5.05 -4.02 12.07
CA ASN A 31 5.48 -4.51 13.38
C ASN A 31 5.83 -3.37 14.34
N ALA A 32 6.45 -2.30 13.84
CA ALA A 32 6.73 -1.11 14.63
C ALA A 32 5.44 -0.43 15.11
N ALA A 33 4.46 -0.22 14.22
CA ALA A 33 3.18 0.40 14.57
C ALA A 33 2.38 -0.46 15.56
N VAL A 34 2.25 -1.77 15.31
CA VAL A 34 1.58 -2.71 16.23
C VAL A 34 2.26 -2.72 17.59
N GLY A 35 3.60 -2.82 17.60
CA GLY A 35 4.39 -2.88 18.84
C GLY A 35 4.27 -1.59 19.65
N ALA A 36 4.32 -0.43 19.00
CA ALA A 36 4.19 0.87 19.64
C ALA A 36 2.78 1.10 20.21
N HIS A 37 1.74 0.80 19.42
CA HIS A 37 0.35 0.91 19.85
C HIS A 37 0.05 -0.02 21.03
N ARG A 38 0.43 -1.30 20.95
CA ARG A 38 0.18 -2.29 22.01
C ARG A 38 0.88 -1.94 23.33
N LYS A 39 2.03 -1.30 23.28
CA LYS A 39 2.81 -0.87 24.46
C LYS A 39 2.49 0.54 24.91
N GLU A 40 1.55 1.22 24.26
CA GLU A 40 1.16 2.61 24.53
C GLU A 40 2.38 3.55 24.62
N VAL A 41 3.32 3.40 23.68
CA VAL A 41 4.57 4.18 23.67
C VAL A 41 4.25 5.64 23.40
N ARG A 42 4.41 6.51 24.41
CA ARG A 42 4.03 7.94 24.35
C ARG A 42 4.60 8.72 23.16
N ALA A 43 5.78 8.34 22.66
CA ALA A 43 6.40 9.00 21.52
C ALA A 43 5.66 8.74 20.18
N PHE A 44 4.82 7.70 20.12
CA PHE A 44 4.03 7.36 18.95
C PHE A 44 2.64 7.99 19.07
N THR A 45 2.54 9.24 18.63
CA THR A 45 1.25 9.93 18.51
C THR A 45 0.36 9.25 17.46
N PRO A 46 -0.97 9.49 17.44
CA PRO A 46 -1.85 8.96 16.40
C PRO A 46 -1.37 9.29 14.98
N GLU A 47 -0.85 10.50 14.77
CA GLU A 47 -0.30 10.93 13.48
C GLU A 47 0.94 10.12 13.08
N ILE A 48 1.86 9.86 14.02
CA ILE A 48 3.03 9.02 13.77
C ILE A 48 2.61 7.59 13.46
N LEU A 49 1.64 7.04 14.20
CA LEU A 49 1.12 5.69 13.95
C LEU A 49 0.48 5.60 12.57
N TYR A 50 -0.36 6.56 12.22
CA TYR A 50 -0.97 6.63 10.89
C TYR A 50 0.07 6.67 9.77
N ASN A 51 1.07 7.54 9.87
CA ASN A 51 2.12 7.65 8.85
C ASN A 51 2.91 6.34 8.71
N ILE A 52 3.21 5.65 9.83
CA ILE A 52 3.90 4.36 9.79
C ILE A 52 3.02 3.27 9.19
N ILE A 53 1.72 3.27 9.49
CA ILE A 53 0.75 2.34 8.89
C ILE A 53 0.61 2.58 7.39
N ALA A 54 0.52 3.84 6.95
CA ALA A 54 0.48 4.21 5.54
C ALA A 54 1.75 3.76 4.80
N MET A 55 2.94 3.93 5.40
CA MET A 55 4.18 3.38 4.86
C MET A 55 4.14 1.86 4.75
N ALA A 56 3.61 1.14 5.76
CA ALA A 56 3.48 -0.32 5.67
C ALA A 56 2.60 -0.74 4.48
N ILE A 57 1.43 -0.11 4.35
CA ILE A 57 0.46 -0.33 3.26
C ILE A 57 1.13 -0.09 1.90
N GLU A 58 1.77 1.06 1.71
CA GLU A 58 2.45 1.42 0.47
C GLU A 58 3.49 0.36 0.10
N LYS A 59 4.31 -0.08 1.06
CA LYS A 59 5.35 -1.08 0.81
C LYS A 59 4.77 -2.46 0.47
N PHE A 60 3.64 -2.86 1.05
CA PHE A 60 2.96 -4.10 0.67
C PHE A 60 2.38 -4.03 -0.75
N VAL A 61 1.72 -2.92 -1.12
CA VAL A 61 1.22 -2.71 -2.49
C VAL A 61 2.37 -2.72 -3.48
N MET A 62 3.43 -1.95 -3.22
CA MET A 62 4.61 -1.90 -4.09
C MET A 62 5.24 -3.28 -4.26
N ALA A 63 5.37 -4.07 -3.19
CA ALA A 63 5.91 -5.42 -3.27
C ALA A 63 5.06 -6.32 -4.19
N ALA A 64 3.73 -6.29 -4.04
CA ALA A 64 2.82 -7.05 -4.88
C ALA A 64 2.90 -6.62 -6.34
N LEU A 65 2.82 -5.32 -6.63
CA LEU A 65 2.90 -4.80 -8.00
C LEU A 65 4.25 -5.13 -8.64
N MET A 66 5.36 -4.87 -7.93
CA MET A 66 6.71 -5.12 -8.44
C MET A 66 6.94 -6.61 -8.70
N ARG A 67 6.42 -7.50 -7.85
CA ARG A 67 6.48 -8.95 -8.07
C ARG A 67 5.86 -9.37 -9.41
N HIS A 68 4.84 -8.65 -9.87
CA HIS A 68 4.14 -8.90 -11.13
C HIS A 68 4.55 -7.91 -12.25
N GLY A 69 5.68 -7.23 -12.08
CA GLY A 69 6.24 -6.32 -13.07
C GLY A 69 5.43 -5.04 -13.34
N ALA A 70 4.57 -4.66 -12.39
CA ALA A 70 3.75 -3.46 -12.41
C ALA A 70 4.29 -2.40 -11.42
N LEU A 71 3.89 -1.14 -11.64
CA LEU A 71 4.13 -0.02 -10.75
C LEU A 71 2.89 0.89 -10.75
N PRO A 72 2.58 1.57 -9.63
CA PRO A 72 1.53 2.57 -9.60
C PRO A 72 2.01 3.86 -10.30
N TYR A 73 1.06 4.72 -10.68
CA TYR A 73 1.38 6.03 -11.24
C TYR A 73 2.05 6.95 -10.21
N ASN A 74 1.56 6.92 -8.97
CA ASN A 74 2.08 7.66 -7.82
C ASN A 74 1.75 6.88 -6.53
N HIS A 75 2.13 7.42 -5.36
CA HIS A 75 2.01 6.74 -4.06
C HIS A 75 0.84 7.25 -3.21
N THR A 76 -0.17 7.89 -3.82
CA THR A 76 -1.43 8.20 -3.13
C THR A 76 -2.25 6.92 -2.93
N MET A 77 -3.14 6.84 -1.93
CA MET A 77 -3.90 5.61 -1.72
C MET A 77 -4.81 5.31 -2.93
N GLY A 78 -5.39 6.34 -3.55
CA GLY A 78 -6.11 6.23 -4.81
C GLY A 78 -5.30 5.55 -5.92
N ASP A 79 -4.09 6.05 -6.21
CA ASP A 79 -3.23 5.51 -7.27
C ASP A 79 -2.77 4.07 -6.95
N LEU A 80 -2.51 3.77 -5.67
CA LEU A 80 -2.15 2.42 -5.22
C LEU A 80 -3.32 1.43 -5.39
N VAL A 81 -4.54 1.84 -5.04
CA VAL A 81 -5.75 1.01 -5.20
C VAL A 81 -6.03 0.77 -6.68
N GLU A 82 -5.96 1.80 -7.51
CA GLU A 82 -6.14 1.68 -8.96
C GLU A 82 -5.12 0.70 -9.57
N ALA A 83 -3.84 0.84 -9.22
CA ALA A 83 -2.80 -0.05 -9.73
C ALA A 83 -3.02 -1.51 -9.29
N MET A 84 -3.46 -1.73 -8.05
CA MET A 84 -3.79 -3.06 -7.54
C MET A 84 -4.99 -3.68 -8.26
N GLU A 85 -6.06 -2.94 -8.51
CA GLU A 85 -7.22 -3.45 -9.25
C GLU A 85 -6.91 -3.69 -10.74
N ASN A 86 -6.07 -2.85 -11.36
CA ASN A 86 -5.61 -3.07 -12.73
C ASN A 86 -4.74 -4.32 -12.86
N THR A 87 -3.88 -4.59 -11.87
CA THR A 87 -2.97 -5.75 -11.87
C THR A 87 -3.65 -7.02 -11.38
N PHE A 88 -4.56 -6.91 -10.41
CA PHE A 88 -5.25 -8.00 -9.73
C PHE A 88 -6.78 -7.74 -9.66
N PRO A 89 -7.50 -7.80 -10.79
CA PRO A 89 -8.91 -7.44 -10.83
C PRO A 89 -9.77 -8.20 -9.82
N GLY A 90 -10.51 -7.47 -8.98
CA GLY A 90 -11.46 -8.01 -8.01
C GLY A 90 -10.83 -8.55 -6.72
N LYS A 91 -9.53 -8.29 -6.48
CA LYS A 91 -8.83 -8.78 -5.28
C LYS A 91 -8.88 -7.82 -4.09
N MET A 92 -9.08 -6.51 -4.29
CA MET A 92 -9.04 -5.57 -3.15
C MET A 92 -10.35 -5.58 -2.36
N GLY A 93 -11.51 -5.62 -3.02
CA GLY A 93 -12.81 -5.58 -2.35
C GLY A 93 -12.87 -4.47 -1.29
N GLU A 94 -13.32 -4.81 -0.08
CA GLU A 94 -13.36 -3.90 1.08
C GLU A 94 -11.99 -3.34 1.50
N ILE A 95 -10.88 -4.04 1.21
CA ILE A 95 -9.54 -3.51 1.51
C ILE A 95 -9.32 -2.23 0.69
N GLY A 96 -9.73 -2.24 -0.58
CA GLY A 96 -9.64 -1.08 -1.46
C GLY A 96 -10.42 0.11 -0.93
N GLU A 97 -11.68 -0.11 -0.52
CA GLU A 97 -12.51 0.94 0.10
C GLU A 97 -11.88 1.50 1.39
N GLY A 98 -11.32 0.61 2.23
CA GLY A 98 -10.60 1.01 3.43
C GLY A 98 -9.37 1.87 3.15
N LEU A 99 -8.59 1.53 2.11
CA LEU A 99 -7.42 2.31 1.71
C LEU A 99 -7.82 3.69 1.19
N LEU A 100 -8.84 3.79 0.35
CA LEU A 100 -9.37 5.08 -0.13
C LEU A 100 -9.85 5.96 1.03
N ALA A 101 -10.44 5.35 2.06
CA ALA A 101 -10.88 6.08 3.24
C ALA A 101 -9.73 6.65 4.10
N LEU A 102 -8.46 6.28 3.84
CA LEU A 102 -7.30 6.87 4.49
C LEU A 102 -6.92 8.24 3.91
N ASP A 103 -7.28 8.53 2.65
CA ASP A 103 -6.93 9.83 2.02
C ASP A 103 -7.51 11.03 2.79
N LYS A 104 -8.64 10.84 3.48
CA LYS A 104 -9.29 11.89 4.30
C LYS A 104 -8.42 12.47 5.44
N TYR A 105 -7.32 11.79 5.81
CA TYR A 105 -6.42 12.27 6.86
C TYR A 105 -5.29 13.15 6.30
N GLN A 106 -4.92 12.97 5.03
CA GLN A 106 -3.83 13.69 4.37
C GLN A 106 -4.14 13.93 2.89
N GLU A 107 -4.79 15.06 2.60
CA GLU A 107 -4.99 15.57 1.24
C GLU A 107 -3.81 16.50 0.89
N ILE A 108 -2.64 15.90 0.68
CA ILE A 108 -1.37 16.65 0.49
C ILE A 108 -1.06 16.89 -1.01
N CYS A 109 -1.69 16.13 -1.90
CA CYS A 109 -1.45 16.18 -3.34
C CYS A 109 -2.45 17.05 -4.12
N ASP A 110 -3.35 17.76 -3.44
CA ASP A 110 -4.28 18.70 -4.06
C ASP A 110 -3.61 20.08 -4.24
N ILE A 111 -3.76 20.64 -5.44
CA ILE A 111 -3.13 21.90 -5.88
C ILE A 111 -3.78 23.12 -5.19
N ASP A 112 -5.07 23.02 -4.88
CA ASP A 112 -5.90 24.11 -4.38
C ASP A 112 -6.19 23.99 -2.87
N ALA A 113 -6.05 22.78 -2.29
CA ALA A 113 -6.29 22.53 -0.88
C ALA A 113 -5.18 21.66 -0.24
N PHE A 114 -4.51 22.18 0.80
CA PHE A 114 -3.66 21.39 1.68
C PHE A 114 -4.42 21.14 2.99
N ASN A 115 -4.84 19.90 3.22
CA ASN A 115 -5.63 19.55 4.40
C ASN A 115 -5.04 18.33 5.12
N ILE A 116 -4.59 18.54 6.35
CA ILE A 116 -4.15 17.47 7.25
C ILE A 116 -5.10 17.44 8.42
N ARG A 117 -5.79 16.31 8.57
CA ARG A 117 -6.61 16.03 9.73
C ARG A 117 -5.97 14.86 10.48
N PRO A 118 -5.30 15.10 11.61
CA PRO A 118 -4.70 14.01 12.36
C PRO A 118 -5.80 13.04 12.84
N PRO A 119 -5.58 11.72 12.74
CA PRO A 119 -6.51 10.76 13.27
C PRO A 119 -6.51 10.81 14.79
N LYS A 120 -7.57 10.26 15.38
CA LYS A 120 -7.63 10.03 16.81
C LYS A 120 -7.06 8.64 17.15
N MET A 121 -6.62 8.44 18.39
CA MET A 121 -5.95 7.20 18.79
C MET A 121 -6.87 5.97 18.65
N GLU A 122 -8.15 6.17 18.91
CA GLU A 122 -9.25 5.21 18.76
C GLU A 122 -9.51 4.76 17.32
N GLU A 123 -9.01 5.49 16.32
CA GLU A 123 -9.10 5.11 14.90
C GLU A 123 -7.93 4.21 14.48
N ILE A 124 -6.81 4.20 15.23
CA ILE A 124 -5.60 3.44 14.91
C ILE A 124 -5.83 1.92 14.86
N PRO A 125 -6.60 1.28 15.76
CA PRO A 125 -6.86 -0.15 15.68
C PRO A 125 -7.43 -0.60 14.34
N ALA A 126 -8.38 0.16 13.77
CA ALA A 126 -8.99 -0.16 12.48
C ALA A 126 -7.98 -0.02 11.33
N MET A 127 -7.07 0.94 11.39
CA MET A 127 -6.00 1.11 10.41
C MET A 127 -4.98 -0.03 10.47
N LEU A 128 -4.62 -0.48 11.67
CA LEU A 128 -3.74 -1.64 11.88
C LEU A 128 -4.38 -2.92 11.34
N GLU A 129 -5.68 -3.11 11.58
CA GLU A 129 -6.44 -4.24 11.04
C GLU A 129 -6.46 -4.22 9.51
N LEU A 130 -6.72 -3.06 8.89
CA LEU A 130 -6.69 -2.88 7.45
C LEU A 130 -5.32 -3.23 6.85
N ALA A 131 -4.23 -2.72 7.44
CA ALA A 131 -2.88 -3.05 7.00
C ALA A 131 -2.56 -4.55 7.18
N GLY A 132 -3.05 -5.17 8.26
CA GLY A 132 -2.94 -6.61 8.48
C GLY A 132 -3.70 -7.45 7.46
N ARG A 133 -4.91 -7.04 7.07
CA ARG A 133 -5.70 -7.66 6.00
C ARG A 133 -4.98 -7.56 4.65
N LEU A 134 -4.47 -6.38 4.31
CA LEU A 134 -3.70 -6.17 3.09
C LEU A 134 -2.44 -7.05 3.05
N ARG A 135 -1.68 -7.09 4.15
CA ARG A 135 -0.55 -8.01 4.28
C ARG A 135 -0.97 -9.46 4.05
N GLY A 136 -2.09 -9.88 4.63
CA GLY A 136 -2.65 -11.21 4.45
C GLY A 136 -2.95 -11.53 2.99
N LEU A 137 -3.62 -10.62 2.28
CA LEU A 137 -3.86 -10.74 0.84
C LEU A 137 -2.54 -10.88 0.06
N VAL A 138 -1.57 -10.00 0.33
CA VAL A 138 -0.28 -10.00 -0.37
C VAL A 138 0.47 -11.32 -0.16
N VAL A 139 0.59 -11.79 1.09
CA VAL A 139 1.33 -13.02 1.42
C VAL A 139 0.65 -14.27 0.88
N ASN A 140 -0.68 -14.35 0.96
CA ASN A 140 -1.39 -15.59 0.67
C ASN A 140 -1.72 -15.75 -0.81
N GLU A 141 -1.80 -14.65 -1.57
CA GLU A 141 -2.35 -14.69 -2.92
C GLU A 141 -1.49 -13.99 -3.98
N LEU A 142 -0.64 -13.02 -3.60
CA LEU A 142 0.01 -12.12 -4.58
C LEU A 142 1.54 -12.24 -4.64
N LEU A 143 2.19 -12.94 -3.70
CA LEU A 143 3.64 -13.23 -3.69
C LEU A 143 3.95 -14.68 -4.08
#